data_AF-A0AA46ZV42-F1
#
_entry.id   AF-A0AA46ZV42-F1
#
_cell.length_a   1.000
_cell.length_b   1.000
_cell.length_c   1.000
_cell.angle_alpha   90.00
_cell.angle_beta   90.00
_cell.angle_gamma   90.00
#
_symmetry.space_group_name_H-M   'P 1'
#
loop_
_entity.id
_entity.type
_entity.pdbx_description
1 polymer ?
#
loop_
_entity_poly.entity_id
_entity_poly.type
_entity_poly.pdbx_seq_one_letter_code
_entity_poly.pdbx_strand_id
1 'polypeptide(L)'
;MSTVNIEKKTAVAAWVMLLDDSTALLASPGVHHKLLVRQAGALHTSQFVSSEEYSDMLELADGALAYAIEAQLDLPESGSAA
;
A
#
# COMPACT_ATOMS: atom_id res chain seq x y z
N MET A 1 6.14 3.76 -28.65
CA MET A 1 5.15 4.13 -27.61
C MET A 1 4.55 2.92 -26.89
N SER A 2 4.68 1.68 -27.41
CA SER A 2 4.04 0.49 -26.84
C SER A 2 4.69 -0.04 -25.55
N THR A 3 5.99 0.12 -25.37
CA THR A 3 6.74 -0.43 -24.22
C THR A 3 6.50 0.37 -22.94
N VAL A 4 6.58 1.69 -22.99
CA VAL A 4 6.38 2.58 -21.83
C VAL A 4 5.00 2.41 -21.20
N ASN A 5 3.96 2.19 -22.01
CA ASN A 5 2.60 1.96 -21.49
C ASN A 5 2.47 0.60 -20.80
N ILE A 6 3.17 -0.43 -21.29
CA ILE A 6 3.23 -1.74 -20.63
C ILE A 6 3.98 -1.61 -19.31
N GLU A 7 5.12 -0.91 -19.28
CA GLU A 7 5.90 -0.68 -18.06
C GLU A 7 5.10 0.06 -16.99
N LYS A 8 4.40 1.16 -17.35
CA LYS A 8 3.47 1.85 -16.45
C LYS A 8 2.44 0.88 -15.90
N LYS A 9 1.76 0.13 -16.77
CA LYS A 9 0.69 -0.78 -16.34
C LYS A 9 1.20 -1.85 -15.39
N THR A 10 2.36 -2.45 -15.68
CA THR A 10 2.99 -3.46 -14.82
C THR A 10 3.39 -2.87 -13.48
N ALA A 11 3.99 -1.67 -13.46
CA ALA A 11 4.45 -1.04 -12.24
C ALA A 11 3.28 -0.59 -11.33
N VAL A 12 2.21 -0.06 -11.91
CA VAL A 12 0.97 0.25 -11.17
C VAL A 12 0.29 -1.03 -10.68
N ALA A 13 0.23 -2.09 -11.49
CA ALA A 13 -0.32 -3.38 -11.05
C ALA A 13 0.47 -3.98 -9.89
N ALA A 14 1.80 -3.87 -9.88
CA ALA A 14 2.63 -4.32 -8.77
C ALA A 14 2.34 -3.54 -7.48
N TRP A 15 2.10 -2.22 -7.59
CA TRP A 15 1.70 -1.42 -6.45
C TRP A 15 0.32 -1.82 -5.91
N VAL A 16 -0.66 -2.09 -6.77
CA VAL A 16 -1.99 -2.58 -6.37
C VAL A 16 -1.90 -3.95 -5.70
N MET A 17 -1.10 -4.88 -6.25
CA MET A 17 -0.87 -6.18 -5.62
C MET A 17 -0.26 -6.04 -4.22
N LEU A 18 0.61 -5.06 -4.01
CA LEU A 18 1.16 -4.78 -2.69
C LEU A 18 0.10 -4.21 -1.75
N LEU A 19 -0.78 -3.34 -2.24
CA LEU A 19 -1.89 -2.77 -1.44
C LEU A 19 -2.86 -3.88 -1.00
N ASP A 20 -3.18 -4.82 -1.90
CA ASP A 20 -4.10 -5.93 -1.66
C ASP A 20 -3.52 -7.05 -0.76
N ASP A 21 -2.22 -7.03 -0.46
CA ASP A 21 -1.58 -8.00 0.44
C ASP A 21 -1.90 -7.68 1.91
N SER A 22 -3.13 -7.98 2.30
CA SER A 22 -3.63 -7.81 3.66
C SER A 22 -2.86 -8.65 4.68
N THR A 23 -2.24 -9.76 4.28
CA THR A 23 -1.46 -10.62 5.18
C THR A 23 -0.16 -9.92 5.58
N ALA A 24 0.59 -9.42 4.60
CA ALA A 24 1.82 -8.65 4.87
C ALA A 24 1.50 -7.33 5.58
N LEU A 25 0.41 -6.66 5.20
CA LEU A 25 -0.07 -5.44 5.83
C LEU A 25 -0.34 -5.67 7.33
N LEU A 26 -1.13 -6.68 7.68
CA LEU A 26 -1.47 -6.97 9.08
C LEU A 26 -0.29 -7.52 9.88
N ALA A 27 0.66 -8.21 9.25
CA ALA A 27 1.86 -8.70 9.94
C ALA A 27 2.83 -7.58 10.34
N SER A 28 2.92 -6.49 9.56
CA SER A 28 3.84 -5.38 9.82
C SER A 28 3.36 -4.05 9.22
N PRO A 29 2.29 -3.42 9.75
CA PRO A 29 1.60 -2.29 9.12
C PRO A 29 2.51 -1.11 8.78
N GLY A 30 3.36 -0.70 9.73
CA GLY A 30 4.25 0.44 9.53
C GLY A 30 5.37 0.19 8.51
N VAL A 31 5.81 -1.06 8.32
CA VAL A 31 6.79 -1.42 7.29
C VAL A 31 6.10 -1.47 5.93
N HIS A 32 4.92 -2.08 5.87
CA HIS A 32 4.11 -2.22 4.66
C HIS A 32 3.68 -0.86 4.11
N HIS A 33 3.19 0.03 4.97
CA HIS A 33 2.85 1.42 4.64
C HIS A 33 4.03 2.17 4.03
N LYS A 34 5.21 2.10 4.66
CA LYS A 34 6.42 2.74 4.13
C LYS A 34 6.79 2.21 2.75
N LEU A 35 6.55 0.93 2.48
CA LEU A 35 6.81 0.35 1.16
C LEU A 35 5.82 0.87 0.11
N LEU A 36 4.52 0.94 0.43
CA LEU A 36 3.49 1.53 -0.42
C LEU A 36 3.82 2.98 -0.80
N VAL A 37 4.17 3.81 0.19
CA VAL A 37 4.53 5.22 -0.03
C VAL A 37 5.79 5.35 -0.91
N ARG A 38 6.82 4.53 -0.66
CA ARG A 38 8.06 4.54 -1.46
C ARG A 38 7.80 4.16 -2.92
N GLN A 39 7.01 3.12 -3.16
CA GLN A 39 6.68 2.70 -4.52
C GLN A 39 5.81 3.71 -5.25
N ALA A 40 4.81 4.30 -4.58
CA ALA A 40 4.01 5.40 -5.13
C ALA A 40 4.90 6.60 -5.53
N GLY A 41 5.85 6.97 -4.68
CA GLY A 41 6.80 8.05 -4.97
C GLY A 41 7.72 7.74 -6.17
N ALA A 42 8.15 6.48 -6.31
CA ALA A 42 8.94 6.04 -7.47
C ALA A 42 8.13 6.10 -8.77
N LEU A 43 6.84 5.72 -8.73
CA LEU A 43 5.92 5.82 -9.87
C LEU A 43 5.70 7.27 -10.29
N HIS A 44 5.50 8.17 -9.34
CA HIS A 44 5.34 9.61 -9.62
C HIS A 44 6.62 10.24 -10.18
N THR A 45 7.78 9.91 -9.60
CA THR A 45 9.09 10.39 -10.07
C THR A 45 9.38 9.92 -11.51
N SER A 46 8.92 8.71 -11.86
CA SER A 46 9.04 8.16 -13.21
C SER A 46 7.98 8.70 -14.19
N GLN A 47 7.12 9.62 -13.75
CA GLN A 47 5.99 10.17 -14.50
C GLN A 47 4.99 9.09 -14.98
N PHE A 48 4.99 7.92 -14.33
CA PHE A 48 4.02 6.86 -14.63
C PHE A 48 2.65 7.17 -14.05
N VAL A 49 2.58 7.95 -12.98
CA VAL A 49 1.34 8.47 -12.41
C VAL A 49 1.41 10.00 -12.32
N SER A 50 0.27 10.65 -12.52
CA SER A 50 0.09 12.08 -12.31
C SER A 50 0.14 12.42 -10.81
N SER A 51 0.18 13.72 -10.51
CA SER A 51 0.12 14.19 -9.11
C SER A 51 -1.22 13.85 -8.44
N GLU A 52 -2.31 13.78 -9.19
CA GLU A 52 -3.64 13.39 -8.69
C GLU A 52 -3.65 11.90 -8.36
N GLU A 53 -3.27 11.05 -9.32
CA GLU A 53 -3.12 9.60 -9.09
C GLU A 53 -2.15 9.32 -7.92
N TYR A 54 -1.04 10.07 -7.80
CA TYR A 54 -0.11 9.92 -6.68
C TYR A 54 -0.75 10.27 -5.33
N SER A 55 -1.55 11.34 -5.28
CA SER A 55 -2.29 11.72 -4.07
C SER A 55 -3.26 10.62 -3.65
N ASP A 56 -4.03 10.08 -4.59
CA ASP A 56 -4.98 8.98 -4.34
C ASP A 56 -4.25 7.73 -3.80
N MET A 57 -3.08 7.42 -4.35
CA MET A 57 -2.25 6.31 -3.89
C MET A 57 -1.76 6.50 -2.45
N LEU A 58 -1.41 7.73 -2.06
CA LEU A 58 -1.02 8.03 -0.68
C LEU A 58 -2.20 7.90 0.27
N GLU A 59 -3.38 8.39 -0.11
CA GLU A 59 -4.61 8.25 0.67
C GLU A 59 -4.96 6.77 0.89
N LEU A 60 -4.85 5.94 -0.15
CA LEU A 60 -5.06 4.50 -0.05
C LEU A 60 -4.03 3.82 0.88
N ALA A 61 -2.76 4.23 0.82
CA ALA A 61 -1.74 3.71 1.71
C ALA A 61 -2.03 4.05 3.18
N ASP A 62 -2.40 5.30 3.45
CA ASP A 62 -2.78 5.76 4.80
C ASP A 62 -4.05 5.05 5.30
N GLY A 63 -5.04 4.85 4.43
CA GLY A 63 -6.24 4.07 4.73
C GLY A 63 -5.93 2.61 5.06
N ALA A 64 -5.03 1.97 4.32
CA ALA A 64 -4.58 0.61 4.61
C ALA A 64 -3.86 0.52 5.97
N LEU A 65 -3.03 1.52 6.32
CA LEU A 65 -2.39 1.57 7.62
C LEU A 65 -3.41 1.74 8.76
N ALA A 66 -4.37 2.63 8.61
CA ALA A 66 -5.43 2.85 9.60
C ALA A 66 -6.23 1.57 9.83
N TYR A 67 -6.69 0.93 8.74
CA TYR A 67 -7.37 -0.36 8.79
C TYR A 67 -6.55 -1.42 9.53
N ALA A 68 -5.25 -1.52 9.24
CA ALA A 68 -4.40 -2.54 9.84
C ALA A 68 -4.19 -2.32 11.35
N ILE A 69 -4.08 -1.06 11.78
CA ILE A 69 -4.00 -0.71 13.20
C ILE A 69 -5.31 -1.07 13.90
N GLU A 70 -6.45 -0.69 13.34
CA GLU A 70 -7.78 -1.03 13.89
C GLU A 70 -7.97 -2.54 13.99
N ALA A 71 -7.66 -3.29 12.93
CA ALA A 71 -7.76 -4.74 12.91
C ALA A 71 -6.87 -5.44 13.95
N GLN A 72 -5.70 -4.87 14.26
CA GLN A 72 -4.83 -5.40 15.32
C GLN A 72 -5.38 -5.12 16.73
N LEU A 73 -6.07 -3.99 16.93
CA LEU A 73 -6.70 -3.65 18.20
C LEU A 73 -7.98 -4.46 18.45
N ASP A 74 -8.70 -4.83 17.39
CA ASP A 74 -9.90 -5.67 17.47
C ASP A 74 -9.60 -7.15 17.74
N LEU A 75 -8.34 -7.58 17.62
CA LEU A 75 -7.94 -8.92 18.04
C LEU A 75 -8.09 -9.03 19.56
N PRO A 76 -8.88 -9.99 20.08
CA PRO A 76 -8.98 -10.18 21.51
C PRO A 76 -7.58 -10.49 22.05
N GLU A 77 -7.16 -9.79 23.10
CA GLU A 77 -5.97 -10.17 23.84
C GLU A 77 -6.11 -11.65 24.19
N SER A 78 -5.33 -12.50 23.53
CA SER A 78 -5.19 -13.90 23.92
C SER A 78 -4.41 -13.91 25.23
N GLY A 79 -5.08 -13.54 26.32
CA GLY A 79 -4.45 -13.15 27.57
C GLY A 79 -5.38 -12.99 28.77
N SER A 80 -6.65 -13.39 28.70
CA SER A 80 -7.48 -13.58 29.89
C SER A 80 -7.94 -15.03 30.01
N ALA A 81 -6.98 -15.93 30.21
CA ALA A 81 -7.23 -17.15 30.95
C ALA A 81 -7.08 -16.79 32.45
N ALA A 82 -8.21 -16.59 33.12
CA ALA A 82 -8.33 -16.56 34.57
C ALA A 82 -9.38 -17.59 34.99
#